data_AF-A0A957V5J6-F1
#
_entry.id   AF-A0A957V5J6-F1
#
_cell.length_a   1.000
_cell.length_b   1.000
_cell.length_c   1.000
_cell.angle_alpha   90.00
_cell.angle_beta   90.00
_cell.angle_gamma   90.00
#
_symmetry.space_group_name_H-M   'P 1'
#
loop_
_entity.id
_entity.type
_entity.pdbx_description
1 polymer ?
#
loop_
_entity_poly.entity_id
_entity_poly.type
_entity_poly.pdbx_seq_one_letter_code
_entity_poly.pdbx_strand_id
1 'polypeptide(L)'
;DRASGALTGEYAYVMEPFGAFDPGAVDQTDMKISGIVALTADRLLVLERTDAVARVYAVDLHAATNLLGTRWDDPATVPSLEAAPDLAAAGVTALPKSLVLDLGGLPAMPAKIEGIAVVDANTLAFANDNDFDLGGFDSAGNNQPGGVANEIVVVALDGALK
;
A
#
# COMPACT_ATOMS: atom_id res chain seq x y z
N ASP A 1 18.57 7.61 6.64
CA ASP A 1 19.01 8.44 7.78
C ASP A 1 18.48 9.84 7.60
N ARG A 2 17.78 10.38 8.60
CA ARG A 2 17.05 11.65 8.45
C ARG A 2 17.97 12.86 8.42
N ALA A 3 19.12 12.78 9.09
CA ALA A 3 20.06 13.90 9.17
C ALA A 3 20.88 14.05 7.89
N SER A 4 21.38 12.93 7.35
CA SER A 4 22.22 12.91 6.15
C SER A 4 21.46 12.72 4.85
N GLY A 5 20.20 12.25 4.90
CA GLY A 5 19.45 11.84 3.72
C GLY A 5 19.92 10.52 3.11
N ALA A 6 20.88 9.82 3.73
CA ALA A 6 21.37 8.55 3.22
C ALA A 6 20.27 7.47 3.23
N LEU A 7 20.22 6.61 2.22
CA LEU A 7 19.40 5.40 2.28
C LEU A 7 19.87 4.52 3.43
N THR A 8 18.93 4.01 4.22
CA THR A 8 19.23 3.13 5.38
C THR A 8 18.75 1.70 5.17
N GLY A 9 17.91 1.47 4.17
CA GLY A 9 17.56 0.13 3.76
C GLY A 9 16.74 0.11 2.49
N GLU A 10 16.73 -1.08 1.91
CA GLU A 10 15.92 -1.48 0.77
C GLU A 10 15.40 -2.88 1.10
N TYR A 11 14.13 -3.14 0.81
CA TYR A 11 13.48 -4.37 1.26
C TYR A 11 12.51 -4.88 0.21
N ALA A 12 12.49 -6.19 -0.01
CA ALA A 12 11.48 -6.82 -0.84
C ALA A 12 10.14 -6.85 -0.10
N TYR A 13 9.08 -6.31 -0.72
CA TYR A 13 7.70 -6.41 -0.26
C TYR A 13 6.90 -7.25 -1.25
N VAL A 14 6.13 -8.20 -0.75
CA VAL A 14 5.30 -9.08 -1.58
C VAL A 14 3.82 -8.76 -1.32
N MET A 15 3.13 -8.25 -2.34
CA MET A 15 1.68 -8.01 -2.28
C MET A 15 0.90 -9.33 -2.14
N GLU A 16 -0.33 -9.26 -1.63
CA GLU A 16 -1.20 -10.43 -1.68
C GLU A 16 -1.45 -10.85 -3.14
N PRO A 17 -1.62 -12.15 -3.44
CA PRO A 17 -2.02 -12.59 -4.77
C PRO A 17 -3.37 -11.97 -5.16
N PHE A 18 -3.46 -11.29 -6.32
CA PHE A 18 -4.65 -10.48 -6.65
C PHE A 18 -5.97 -11.25 -6.58
N GLY A 19 -6.04 -12.47 -7.13
CA GLY A 19 -7.29 -13.25 -7.12
C GLY A 19 -7.69 -13.75 -5.73
N ALA A 20 -6.75 -13.85 -4.79
CA ALA A 20 -7.06 -14.12 -3.38
C ALA A 20 -7.42 -12.83 -2.63
N PHE A 21 -6.77 -11.72 -2.99
CA PHE A 21 -7.00 -10.42 -2.40
C PHE A 21 -8.39 -9.88 -2.76
N ASP A 22 -8.71 -9.86 -4.05
CA ASP A 22 -9.97 -9.43 -4.62
C ASP A 22 -10.46 -10.52 -5.60
N PRO A 23 -11.37 -11.40 -5.19
CA PRO A 23 -11.91 -12.45 -6.05
C PRO A 23 -12.68 -11.94 -7.28
N GLY A 24 -13.06 -10.65 -7.28
CA GLY A 24 -13.68 -9.99 -8.43
C GLY A 24 -12.68 -9.35 -9.39
N ALA A 25 -11.41 -9.22 -9.00
CA ALA A 25 -10.38 -8.67 -9.87
C ALA A 25 -10.09 -9.61 -11.04
N VAL A 26 -10.01 -9.03 -12.23
CA VAL A 26 -9.77 -9.77 -13.48
C VAL A 26 -8.36 -9.55 -14.03
N ASP A 27 -7.65 -8.54 -13.52
CA ASP A 27 -6.28 -8.21 -13.91
C ASP A 27 -5.39 -7.99 -12.67
N GLN A 28 -4.17 -8.55 -12.69
CA GLN A 28 -3.16 -8.30 -11.66
C GLN A 28 -2.77 -6.81 -11.59
N THR A 29 -2.90 -6.07 -12.69
CA THR A 29 -2.64 -4.61 -12.71
C THR A 29 -3.63 -3.83 -11.84
N ASP A 30 -4.72 -4.46 -11.40
CA ASP A 30 -5.65 -3.86 -10.46
C ASP A 30 -5.11 -3.75 -9.04
N MET A 31 -4.05 -4.48 -8.67
CA MET A 31 -3.40 -4.40 -7.36
C MET A 31 -2.41 -3.24 -7.27
N LYS A 32 -2.58 -2.40 -6.25
CA LYS A 32 -1.73 -1.24 -5.98
C LYS A 32 -1.33 -1.19 -4.50
N ILE A 33 -0.16 -0.61 -4.24
CA ILE A 33 0.15 0.00 -2.94
C ILE A 33 -0.09 1.50 -3.11
N SER A 34 -1.15 2.02 -2.51
CA SER A 34 -1.54 3.43 -2.65
C SER A 34 -1.04 4.31 -1.49
N GLY A 35 -0.66 3.71 -0.37
CA GLY A 35 -0.16 4.45 0.78
C GLY A 35 0.78 3.64 1.65
N ILE A 36 1.82 4.31 2.15
CA ILE A 36 2.73 3.79 3.16
C ILE A 36 2.90 4.86 4.23
N VAL A 37 2.66 4.51 5.49
CA VAL A 37 2.80 5.44 6.62
C VAL A 37 3.68 4.82 7.70
N ALA A 38 4.62 5.62 8.22
CA ALA A 38 5.51 5.18 9.28
C ALA A 38 4.80 5.23 10.65
N LEU A 39 4.82 4.12 11.39
CA LEU A 39 4.46 4.07 12.81
C LEU A 39 5.68 4.39 13.68
N THR A 40 6.84 3.83 13.32
CA THR A 40 8.13 4.09 13.94
C THR A 40 9.21 4.18 12.85
N ALA A 41 10.49 4.19 13.23
CA ALA A 41 11.58 4.13 12.24
C ALA A 41 11.61 2.81 11.45
N ASP A 42 11.12 1.72 12.05
CA ASP A 42 11.27 0.35 11.54
C ASP A 42 9.91 -0.39 11.43
N ARG A 43 8.80 0.33 11.63
CA ARG A 43 7.43 -0.17 11.51
C ARG A 43 6.64 0.71 10.56
N LEU A 44 6.06 0.10 9.54
CA LEU A 44 5.24 0.80 8.55
C LEU A 44 3.86 0.14 8.48
N LEU A 45 2.84 0.94 8.15
CA LEU A 45 1.60 0.45 7.59
C LEU A 45 1.65 0.59 6.07
N VAL A 46 1.14 -0.42 5.37
CA VAL A 46 1.03 -0.46 3.91
C VAL A 46 -0.44 -0.68 3.55
N LEU A 47 -0.96 0.21 2.71
CA LEU A 47 -2.30 0.13 2.14
C LEU A 47 -2.21 -0.59 0.79
N GLU A 48 -2.62 -1.86 0.77
CA GLU A 48 -2.85 -2.60 -0.47
C GLU A 48 -4.30 -2.43 -0.90
N ARG A 49 -4.54 -2.26 -2.20
CA ARG A 49 -5.89 -2.05 -2.72
C ARG A 49 -6.07 -2.48 -4.18
N THR A 50 -7.31 -2.81 -4.51
CA THR A 50 -7.93 -2.65 -5.84
C THR A 50 -8.90 -1.47 -5.80
N ASP A 51 -9.70 -1.24 -6.83
CA ASP A 51 -10.75 -0.22 -6.76
C ASP A 51 -11.89 -0.63 -5.79
N ALA A 52 -12.09 -1.94 -5.60
CA ALA A 52 -13.18 -2.50 -4.79
C ALA A 52 -12.75 -2.94 -3.37
N VAL A 53 -11.51 -3.37 -3.21
CA VAL A 53 -10.98 -3.93 -1.94
C VAL A 53 -9.81 -3.10 -1.46
N ALA A 54 -9.75 -2.79 -0.17
CA ALA A 54 -8.61 -2.13 0.45
C ALA A 54 -8.30 -2.77 1.81
N ARG A 55 -7.03 -3.04 2.09
CA ARG A 55 -6.56 -3.63 3.35
C ARG A 55 -5.29 -2.96 3.82
N VAL A 56 -5.17 -2.81 5.14
CA VAL A 56 -3.99 -2.26 5.81
C VAL A 56 -3.19 -3.39 6.42
N TYR A 57 -1.89 -3.42 6.10
CA TYR A 57 -0.94 -4.37 6.66
C TYR A 57 0.13 -3.65 7.46
N ALA A 58 0.58 -4.24 8.58
CA ALA A 58 1.77 -3.79 9.29
C ALA A 58 2.99 -4.60 8.84
N VAL A 59 4.14 -3.94 8.70
CA VAL A 59 5.43 -4.57 8.41
C VAL A 59 6.53 -4.14 9.39
N ASP A 60 7.46 -5.05 9.65
CA ASP A 60 8.66 -4.85 10.46
C ASP A 60 9.91 -4.96 9.60
N LEU A 61 10.66 -3.86 9.48
CA LEU A 61 11.89 -3.80 8.68
C LEU A 61 13.03 -4.66 9.26
N HIS A 62 13.06 -4.91 10.57
CA HIS A 62 14.08 -5.75 11.21
C HIS A 62 13.92 -7.24 10.91
N ALA A 63 12.73 -7.66 10.51
CA ALA A 63 12.43 -9.06 10.25
C ALA A 63 12.73 -9.48 8.79
N ALA A 64 13.26 -8.57 7.97
CA ALA A 64 13.56 -8.80 6.56
C ALA A 64 15.06 -8.65 6.25
N THR A 65 15.48 -9.21 5.12
CA THR A 65 16.81 -8.99 4.57
C THR A 65 16.88 -7.57 4.00
N ASN A 66 17.81 -6.75 4.50
CA ASN A 66 18.13 -5.46 3.89
C ASN A 66 18.94 -5.70 2.60
N LEU A 67 18.39 -5.28 1.47
CA LEU A 67 18.95 -5.45 0.13
C LEU A 67 19.95 -4.34 -0.25
N LEU A 68 19.94 -3.23 0.48
CA LEU A 68 20.76 -2.06 0.17
C LEU A 68 22.25 -2.42 0.09
N GLY A 69 22.89 -2.11 -1.03
CA GLY A 69 24.29 -2.41 -1.31
C GLY A 69 24.62 -3.89 -1.53
N THR A 70 23.62 -4.78 -1.54
CA THR A 70 23.79 -6.16 -1.97
C THR A 70 23.78 -6.25 -3.50
N ARG A 71 24.01 -7.44 -4.05
CA ARG A 71 23.83 -7.65 -5.50
C ARG A 71 22.41 -7.35 -5.98
N TRP A 72 21.40 -7.42 -5.10
CA TRP A 72 20.00 -7.24 -5.49
C TRP A 72 19.59 -5.77 -5.65
N ASP A 73 20.37 -4.83 -5.09
CA ASP A 73 20.26 -3.36 -5.29
C ASP A 73 20.92 -2.92 -6.61
N ASP A 74 21.64 -3.81 -7.30
CA ASP A 74 22.21 -3.50 -8.62
C ASP A 74 21.18 -3.76 -9.73
N PRO A 75 20.67 -2.74 -10.44
CA PRO A 75 19.72 -2.92 -11.54
C PRO A 75 20.30 -3.69 -12.73
N ALA A 76 21.63 -3.89 -12.80
CA ALA A 76 22.29 -4.73 -13.80
C ALA A 76 22.31 -6.22 -13.43
N THR A 77 21.83 -6.61 -12.25
CA THR A 77 21.81 -8.02 -11.82
C THR A 77 20.89 -8.87 -12.70
N VAL A 78 21.46 -9.92 -13.29
CA VAL A 78 20.75 -10.90 -14.13
C VAL A 78 21.04 -12.33 -13.65
N PRO A 79 20.01 -13.18 -13.43
CA PRO A 79 18.59 -12.82 -13.35
C PRO A 79 18.32 -11.84 -12.19
N SER A 80 17.27 -11.02 -12.30
CA SER A 80 16.85 -10.10 -11.24
C SER A 80 16.24 -10.88 -10.06
N LEU A 81 15.98 -10.20 -8.94
CA LEU A 81 15.38 -10.84 -7.77
C LEU A 81 13.97 -11.36 -8.07
N GLU A 82 13.19 -10.62 -8.86
CA GLU A 82 11.82 -10.95 -9.26
C GLU A 82 11.76 -12.14 -10.22
N ALA A 83 12.86 -12.44 -10.90
CA ALA A 83 12.98 -13.61 -11.76
C ALA A 83 13.32 -14.90 -10.98
N ALA A 84 13.62 -14.80 -9.68
CA ALA A 84 13.83 -15.98 -8.84
C ALA A 84 12.50 -16.74 -8.64
N PRO A 85 12.53 -18.10 -8.60
CA PRO A 85 11.32 -18.89 -8.39
C PRO A 85 10.68 -18.63 -7.01
N ASP A 86 11.52 -18.34 -6.01
CA ASP A 86 11.13 -17.79 -4.72
C ASP A 86 12.30 -17.00 -4.12
N LEU A 87 11.99 -16.09 -3.18
CA LEU A 87 12.98 -15.23 -2.53
C LEU A 87 13.91 -16.00 -1.57
N ALA A 88 13.44 -17.11 -1.00
CA ALA A 88 14.23 -17.91 -0.05
C ALA A 88 15.40 -18.61 -0.75
N ALA A 89 15.22 -19.08 -1.99
CA ALA A 89 16.26 -19.62 -2.85
C ALA A 89 17.33 -18.58 -3.21
N ALA A 90 16.96 -17.29 -3.21
CA ALA A 90 17.87 -16.16 -3.36
C ALA A 90 18.53 -15.73 -2.03
N GLY A 91 18.23 -16.40 -0.91
CA GLY A 91 18.69 -16.02 0.43
C GLY A 91 18.07 -14.73 0.95
N VAL A 92 16.92 -14.32 0.40
CA VAL A 92 16.21 -13.09 0.75
C VAL A 92 14.96 -13.42 1.54
N THR A 93 14.86 -12.85 2.74
CA THR A 93 13.62 -12.81 3.52
C THR A 93 12.88 -11.52 3.18
N ALA A 94 11.71 -11.64 2.54
CA ALA A 94 10.82 -10.51 2.28
C ALA A 94 10.28 -9.91 3.58
N LEU A 95 9.77 -8.68 3.51
CA LEU A 95 9.04 -8.05 4.60
C LEU A 95 7.85 -8.91 5.03
N PRO A 96 7.87 -9.51 6.24
CA PRO A 96 6.70 -10.18 6.75
C PRO A 96 5.65 -9.11 7.04
N LYS A 97 4.40 -9.41 6.67
CA LYS A 97 3.27 -8.52 6.87
C LYS A 97 2.15 -9.20 7.64
N SER A 98 1.45 -8.44 8.47
CA SER A 98 0.26 -8.89 9.19
C SER A 98 -0.92 -7.99 8.88
N LEU A 99 -2.11 -8.56 8.69
CA LEU A 99 -3.33 -7.80 8.46
C LEU A 99 -3.69 -7.02 9.73
N VAL A 100 -3.84 -5.71 9.59
CA VAL A 100 -4.31 -4.79 10.65
C VAL A 100 -5.80 -4.54 10.50
N LEU A 101 -6.24 -4.26 9.28
CA LEU A 101 -7.63 -3.88 9.00
C LEU A 101 -8.02 -4.27 7.57
N ASP A 102 -9.18 -4.91 7.44
CA ASP A 102 -9.88 -5.06 6.15
C ASP A 102 -10.98 -4.00 6.06
N LEU A 103 -10.84 -3.03 5.15
CA LEU A 103 -11.78 -1.92 5.02
C LEU A 103 -13.11 -2.36 4.42
N GLY A 104 -13.15 -3.44 3.65
CA GLY A 104 -14.39 -3.99 3.09
C GLY A 104 -15.34 -4.53 4.16
N GLY A 105 -14.83 -4.82 5.36
CA GLY A 105 -15.64 -5.23 6.51
C GLY A 105 -16.27 -4.06 7.29
N LEU A 106 -15.93 -2.81 6.96
CA LEU A 106 -16.43 -1.63 7.66
C LEU A 106 -17.65 -1.02 6.97
N PRO A 107 -18.65 -0.54 7.74
CA PRO A 107 -19.80 0.14 7.16
C PRO A 107 -19.40 1.51 6.59
N ALA A 108 -20.04 1.89 5.49
CA ALA A 108 -19.92 3.22 4.87
C ALA A 108 -18.50 3.62 4.45
N MET A 109 -17.64 2.65 4.09
CA MET A 109 -16.39 2.97 3.39
C MET A 109 -16.67 3.29 1.92
N PRO A 110 -16.16 4.42 1.39
CA PRO A 110 -16.21 4.67 -0.04
C PRO A 110 -15.30 3.70 -0.81
N ALA A 111 -15.59 3.50 -2.09
CA ALA A 111 -14.72 2.76 -3.00
C ALA A 111 -13.41 3.52 -3.28
N LYS A 112 -12.44 2.87 -3.94
CA LYS A 112 -11.17 3.49 -4.37
C LYS A 112 -10.41 4.19 -3.24
N ILE A 113 -10.23 3.52 -2.11
CA ILE A 113 -9.37 4.04 -1.03
C ILE A 113 -7.92 4.12 -1.49
N GLU A 114 -7.35 5.33 -1.45
CA GLU A 114 -5.97 5.58 -1.85
C GLU A 114 -5.13 6.27 -0.77
N GLY A 115 -5.77 7.04 0.11
CA GLY A 115 -5.10 7.72 1.19
C GLY A 115 -5.16 6.94 2.50
N ILE A 116 -4.07 6.96 3.26
CA ILE A 116 -4.01 6.54 4.66
C ILE A 116 -3.17 7.53 5.47
N ALA A 117 -3.62 7.84 6.69
CA ALA A 117 -2.86 8.59 7.67
C ALA A 117 -3.09 8.04 9.09
N VAL A 118 -2.06 8.14 9.93
CA VAL A 118 -2.17 7.88 11.37
C VAL A 118 -2.63 9.16 12.04
N VAL A 119 -3.79 9.12 12.71
CA VAL A 119 -4.34 10.26 13.44
C VAL A 119 -3.80 10.29 14.86
N ASP A 120 -3.82 9.14 15.53
CA ASP A 120 -3.28 8.93 16.88
C ASP A 120 -2.93 7.45 17.12
N ALA A 121 -2.73 7.08 18.39
CA ALA A 121 -2.28 5.75 18.78
C ALA A 121 -3.21 4.61 18.33
N ASN A 122 -4.50 4.84 18.09
CA ASN A 122 -5.43 3.79 17.68
C ASN A 122 -6.42 4.26 16.60
N THR A 123 -6.11 5.34 15.89
CA THR A 123 -7.01 5.92 14.90
C THR A 123 -6.31 6.13 13.56
N LEU A 124 -6.96 5.66 12.50
CA LEU A 124 -6.52 5.85 11.11
C LEU A 124 -7.53 6.72 10.37
N ALA A 125 -7.05 7.57 9.46
CA ALA A 125 -7.87 8.28 8.49
C ALA A 125 -7.60 7.74 7.09
N PHE A 126 -8.67 7.60 6.30
CA PHE A 126 -8.63 7.11 4.94
C PHE A 126 -9.27 8.12 4.00
N ALA A 127 -8.76 8.22 2.78
CA ALA A 127 -9.35 9.04 1.73
C ALA A 127 -9.56 8.20 0.47
N ASN A 128 -10.71 8.35 -0.18
CA ASN A 128 -10.89 7.82 -1.53
C ASN A 128 -10.28 8.74 -2.58
N ASP A 129 -9.95 8.15 -3.72
CA ASP A 129 -9.77 8.87 -4.96
C ASP A 129 -11.10 8.87 -5.74
N ASN A 130 -11.53 10.05 -6.15
CA ASN A 130 -12.70 10.26 -6.99
C ASN A 130 -12.35 10.64 -8.44
N ASP A 131 -11.12 10.38 -8.88
CA ASP A 131 -10.59 10.75 -10.20
C ASP A 131 -10.73 12.25 -10.48
N PHE A 132 -10.50 13.09 -9.45
CA PHE A 132 -10.70 14.55 -9.50
C PHE A 132 -12.13 14.99 -9.84
N ASP A 133 -13.12 14.12 -9.65
CA ASP A 133 -14.50 14.29 -10.09
C ASP A 133 -14.60 14.56 -11.60
N LEU A 134 -13.70 13.96 -12.40
CA LEU A 134 -13.75 14.07 -13.86
C LEU A 134 -14.94 13.27 -14.40
N GLY A 135 -15.74 13.92 -15.25
CA GLY A 135 -16.80 13.27 -16.00
C GLY A 135 -16.67 13.54 -17.49
N GLY A 136 -17.61 14.32 -18.04
CA GLY A 136 -17.56 14.78 -19.42
C GLY A 136 -16.83 16.12 -19.56
N PHE A 137 -16.62 16.58 -20.79
CA PHE A 137 -16.19 17.94 -21.07
C PHE A 137 -17.19 18.60 -22.02
N ASP A 138 -17.56 19.84 -21.74
CA ASP A 138 -18.39 20.62 -22.67
C ASP A 138 -17.57 21.07 -23.90
N SER A 139 -18.22 21.74 -24.86
CA SER A 139 -17.56 22.23 -26.08
C SER A 139 -16.51 23.32 -25.83
N ALA A 140 -16.48 23.91 -24.64
CA ALA A 140 -15.45 24.87 -24.21
C ALA A 140 -14.32 24.19 -23.41
N GLY A 141 -14.39 22.87 -23.18
CA GLY A 141 -13.40 22.12 -22.43
C GLY A 141 -13.55 22.20 -20.91
N ASN A 142 -14.70 22.64 -20.39
CA ASN A 142 -14.94 22.61 -18.94
C ASN A 142 -15.40 21.23 -18.49
N ASN A 143 -14.85 20.74 -17.38
CA ASN A 143 -15.27 19.49 -16.75
C ASN A 143 -16.77 19.55 -16.37
N GLN A 144 -17.47 18.47 -16.67
CA GLN A 144 -18.84 18.18 -16.29
C GLN A 144 -18.77 17.06 -15.24
N PRO A 145 -18.82 17.38 -13.94
CA PRO A 145 -18.39 16.45 -12.91
C PRO A 145 -19.25 15.18 -12.83
N GLY A 146 -18.61 14.08 -12.44
CA GLY A 146 -19.27 12.77 -12.28
C GLY A 146 -20.17 12.68 -11.04
N GLY A 147 -19.94 13.57 -10.06
CA GLY A 147 -20.70 13.66 -8.82
C GLY A 147 -20.19 12.74 -7.71
N VAL A 148 -19.00 12.15 -7.85
CA VAL A 148 -18.39 11.32 -6.80
C VAL A 148 -17.66 12.24 -5.84
N ALA A 149 -18.07 12.25 -4.57
CA ALA A 149 -17.41 13.05 -3.56
C ALA A 149 -16.07 12.42 -3.13
N ASN A 150 -15.10 13.28 -2.82
CA ASN A 150 -13.99 12.87 -1.97
C ASN A 150 -14.43 12.91 -0.51
N GLU A 151 -14.12 11.84 0.20
CA GLU A 151 -14.48 11.63 1.59
C GLU A 151 -13.22 11.32 2.39
N ILE A 152 -13.19 11.80 3.64
CA ILE A 152 -12.22 11.36 4.63
C ILE A 152 -12.99 10.60 5.70
N VAL A 153 -12.67 9.31 5.84
CA VAL A 153 -13.26 8.45 6.87
C VAL A 153 -12.24 8.21 7.96
N VAL A 154 -12.64 8.44 9.21
CA VAL A 154 -11.80 8.21 10.39
C VAL A 154 -12.28 6.95 11.11
N VAL A 155 -11.38 5.99 11.28
CA VAL A 155 -11.65 4.67 11.85
C VAL A 155 -10.83 4.51 13.13
N ALA A 156 -11.53 4.27 14.24
CA ALA A 156 -10.92 3.86 15.49
C ALA A 156 -10.72 2.34 15.51
N LEU A 157 -9.56 1.90 15.98
CA LEU A 157 -9.18 0.50 16.16
C LEU A 157 -9.37 0.07 17.61
N ASP A 158 -9.65 -1.22 17.81
CA ASP A 158 -9.84 -1.82 19.14
C ASP A 158 -8.58 -1.78 20.01
N GLY A 159 -7.40 -1.61 19.39
CA GLY A 159 -6.12 -1.56 20.06
C GLY A 159 -5.18 -0.53 19.45
N ALA A 160 -4.15 -0.17 20.21
CA ALA A 160 -3.11 0.73 19.70
C ALA A 160 -2.33 0.10 18.55
N LEU A 161 -2.02 0.91 17.55
CA LEU A 161 -1.04 0.65 16.50
C LEU A 161 0.31 0.37 17.16
N LYS A 162 0.93 -0.76 16.81
CA LYS A 162 2.23 -1.22 17.34
C LYS A 162 3.14 -1.66 16.21
#